data_AF-A0A0G4MK49-F1
#
_entry.id   AF-A0A0G4MK49-F1
#
_cell.length_a   1.000
_cell.length_b   1.000
_cell.length_c   1.000
_cell.angle_alpha   90.00
_cell.angle_beta   90.00
_cell.angle_gamma   90.00
#
_symmetry.space_group_name_H-M   'P 1'
#
loop_
_entity.id
_entity.type
_entity.pdbx_description
1 polymer ?
#
loop_
_entity_poly.entity_id
_entity_poly.type
_entity_poly.pdbx_seq_one_letter_code
_entity_poly.pdbx_strand_id
1 'polypeptide(L)'
;RYHFGTLAQGTQRAISQRGHSLAKLDKIFIAGEVNWETTGGMLGMMLTVADGLAAVAQDVKNSNEARRKEGKREIATPNKTFEIFGGKNTAHTVATARNFIFRTGMPIKAVDLTLDPRAAGGSP
;
A
#
# COMPACT_ATOMS: atom_id res chain seq x y z
N ARG A 1 -4.02 -0.19 -9.01
CA ARG A 1 -5.40 -0.55 -8.57
C ARG A 1 -5.75 0.20 -7.29
N TYR A 2 -7.04 0.42 -7.02
CA TYR A 2 -7.52 1.18 -5.86
C TYR A 2 -8.43 0.33 -4.97
N HIS A 3 -8.35 0.52 -3.65
CA HIS A 3 -9.29 -0.05 -2.68
C HIS A 3 -10.09 1.09 -2.03
N PHE A 4 -11.40 0.90 -1.91
CA PHE A 4 -12.31 1.82 -1.23
C PHE A 4 -13.12 1.05 -0.20
N GLY A 5 -13.26 1.59 1.01
CA GLY A 5 -14.09 1.02 2.07
C GLY A 5 -13.33 0.88 3.38
N THR A 6 -13.63 -0.17 4.14
CA THR A 6 -12.91 -0.47 5.38
C THR A 6 -11.74 -1.44 5.13
N LEU A 7 -10.80 -1.47 6.07
CA LEU A 7 -9.69 -2.41 6.14
C LEU A 7 -9.77 -3.20 7.45
N ALA A 8 -10.86 -3.94 7.61
CA ALA A 8 -11.05 -4.84 8.73
C ALA A 8 -9.99 -5.94 8.75
N GLN A 9 -9.80 -6.58 9.90
CA GLN A 9 -8.88 -7.71 10.01
C GLN A 9 -9.21 -8.81 8.98
N GLY A 10 -8.18 -9.38 8.38
CA GLY A 10 -8.32 -10.44 7.37
C GLY A 10 -8.66 -9.96 5.96
N THR A 11 -8.87 -8.65 5.74
CA THR A 11 -9.10 -8.09 4.39
C THR A 11 -8.00 -8.50 3.39
N GLN A 12 -6.74 -8.50 3.83
CA GLN A 12 -5.63 -8.94 3.00
C GLN A 12 -5.75 -10.41 2.57
N ARG A 13 -6.23 -11.28 3.46
CA ARG A 13 -6.45 -12.71 3.17
C ARG A 13 -7.61 -12.89 2.21
N ALA A 14 -8.72 -12.17 2.43
CA ALA A 14 -9.88 -12.22 1.55
C ALA A 14 -9.55 -11.77 0.11
N ILE A 15 -8.75 -10.71 -0.04
CA ILE A 15 -8.31 -10.23 -1.36
C ILE A 15 -7.41 -11.27 -2.06
N SER A 16 -6.46 -11.85 -1.32
CA SER A 16 -5.56 -12.88 -1.86
C SER A 16 -6.32 -14.15 -2.28
N GLN A 17 -7.26 -14.62 -1.45
CA GLN A 17 -8.11 -15.80 -1.74
C GLN A 17 -8.98 -15.62 -2.99
N ARG A 18 -9.35 -14.38 -3.34
CA ARG A 18 -10.08 -14.05 -4.58
C ARG A 18 -9.17 -13.94 -5.81
N GLY A 19 -7.89 -14.27 -5.69
CA GLY A 19 -6.92 -14.23 -6.79
C GLY A 19 -6.43 -12.82 -7.15
N HIS A 20 -6.66 -11.83 -6.28
CA HIS A 20 -6.21 -10.46 -6.51
C HIS A 20 -4.87 -10.19 -5.82
N SER A 21 -3.86 -9.88 -6.62
CA SER A 21 -2.55 -9.47 -6.09
C SER A 21 -2.62 -8.11 -5.40
N LEU A 22 -2.22 -8.10 -4.13
CA LEU A 22 -2.09 -6.90 -3.30
C LEU A 22 -0.94 -6.00 -3.75
N ALA A 23 0.13 -6.56 -4.32
CA ALA A 23 1.25 -5.79 -4.87
C ALA A 23 0.82 -4.83 -6.01
N LYS A 24 -0.33 -5.09 -6.65
CA LYS A 24 -0.91 -4.21 -7.69
C LYS A 24 -1.75 -3.05 -7.13
N LEU A 25 -1.95 -2.94 -5.81
CA LEU A 25 -2.66 -1.83 -5.17
C LEU A 25 -1.74 -0.62 -5.03
N ASP A 26 -2.19 0.54 -5.50
CA ASP A 26 -1.42 1.79 -5.47
C ASP A 26 -1.91 2.72 -4.36
N LYS A 27 -3.24 2.82 -4.23
CA LYS A 27 -3.87 3.66 -3.22
C LYS A 27 -5.00 2.94 -2.50
N ILE A 28 -5.14 3.22 -1.22
CA ILE A 28 -6.24 2.77 -0.38
C ILE A 28 -6.97 3.99 0.17
N PHE A 29 -8.29 3.98 0.06
CA PHE A 29 -9.18 4.99 0.63
C PHE A 29 -10.03 4.33 1.72
N ILE A 30 -9.75 4.71 2.96
CA ILE A 30 -10.49 4.27 4.14
C ILE A 30 -11.69 5.18 4.30
N ALA A 31 -12.88 4.58 4.23
CA ALA A 31 -14.14 5.29 4.37
C ALA A 31 -14.81 4.95 5.72
N GLY A 32 -15.58 5.90 6.24
CA GLY A 32 -16.33 5.74 7.48
C GLY A 32 -15.51 6.03 8.74
N GLU A 33 -16.00 5.52 9.87
CA GLU A 33 -15.37 5.72 11.17
C GLU A 33 -14.06 4.91 11.29
N VAL A 34 -13.00 5.56 11.76
CA VAL A 34 -11.70 4.94 12.01
C VAL A 34 -11.69 4.35 13.42
N ASN A 35 -11.96 3.06 13.53
CA ASN A 35 -11.86 2.30 14.77
C ASN A 35 -11.12 0.97 14.52
N TRP A 36 -10.89 0.18 15.57
CA TRP A 36 -10.13 -1.07 15.44
C TRP A 36 -10.83 -2.11 14.55
N GLU A 37 -12.16 -2.15 14.53
CA GLU A 37 -12.91 -3.07 13.69
C GLU A 37 -12.78 -2.74 12.20
N THR A 38 -12.82 -1.45 11.87
CA THR A 38 -12.74 -0.97 10.48
C THR A 38 -11.32 -0.84 9.96
N THR A 39 -10.34 -0.69 10.84
CA THR A 39 -8.97 -0.28 10.46
C THR A 39 -7.89 -1.24 10.97
N GLY A 40 -8.24 -2.20 11.84
CA GLY A 40 -7.29 -3.13 12.45
C GLY A 40 -6.54 -4.04 11.46
N GLY A 41 -7.04 -4.19 10.23
CA GLY A 41 -6.35 -4.91 9.15
C GLY A 41 -5.33 -4.06 8.38
N MET A 42 -5.29 -2.74 8.57
CA MET A 42 -4.44 -1.83 7.81
C MET A 42 -2.96 -2.20 7.89
N LEU A 43 -2.46 -2.47 9.09
CA LEU A 43 -1.05 -2.79 9.31
C LEU A 43 -0.65 -4.11 8.61
N GLY A 44 -1.50 -5.12 8.68
CA GLY A 44 -1.29 -6.40 7.99
C GLY A 44 -1.35 -6.26 6.47
N MET A 45 -2.25 -5.41 5.96
CA MET A 45 -2.34 -5.05 4.55
C MET A 45 -1.04 -4.38 4.07
N MET A 46 -0.51 -3.41 4.84
CA MET A 46 0.75 -2.72 4.53
C MET A 46 1.93 -3.69 4.46
N LEU A 47 2.05 -4.60 5.43
CA LEU A 47 3.10 -5.62 5.44
C LEU A 47 3.02 -6.52 4.20
N THR A 48 1.82 -6.97 3.86
CA THR A 48 1.61 -7.86 2.70
C THR A 48 1.98 -7.17 1.39
N VAL A 49 1.67 -5.87 1.25
CA VAL A 49 2.09 -5.08 0.09
C VAL A 49 3.61 -4.91 0.06
N ALA A 50 4.24 -4.62 1.21
CA ALA A 50 5.69 -4.48 1.31
C ALA A 50 6.42 -5.78 0.91
N ASP A 51 5.97 -6.93 1.42
CA ASP A 51 6.53 -8.24 1.07
C ASP A 51 6.35 -8.54 -0.42
N GLY A 52 5.19 -8.21 -0.98
CA GLY A 52 4.92 -8.36 -2.41
C GLY A 52 5.86 -7.50 -3.28
N LEU A 53 6.16 -6.26 -2.87
CA LEU A 53 7.10 -5.41 -3.59
C LEU A 53 8.55 -5.86 -3.43
N ALA A 54 8.94 -6.35 -2.25
CA ALA A 54 10.26 -6.92 -2.02
C ALA A 54 10.52 -8.15 -2.91
N ALA A 55 9.52 -9.03 -3.05
CA ALA A 55 9.58 -10.17 -3.95
C ALA A 55 9.76 -9.73 -5.41
N VAL A 56 8.96 -8.76 -5.89
CA VAL A 56 9.11 -8.20 -7.24
C VAL A 56 10.49 -7.58 -7.47
N ALA A 57 11.02 -6.85 -6.48
CA ALA A 57 12.35 -6.26 -6.58
C ALA A 57 13.45 -7.32 -6.68
N GLN A 58 13.32 -8.44 -5.95
CA GLN A 58 14.26 -9.55 -6.04
C GLN A 58 14.18 -10.27 -7.38
N ASP A 59 12.97 -10.50 -7.91
CA ASP A 59 12.78 -11.11 -9.23
C ASP A 59 13.38 -10.26 -10.36
N VAL A 60 13.25 -8.93 -10.27
CA VAL A 60 13.88 -8.00 -11.21
C VAL A 60 15.41 -8.08 -11.12
N LYS A 61 16.00 -8.14 -9.92
CA LYS A 61 17.45 -8.31 -9.75
C LYS A 61 17.94 -9.61 -10.39
N ASN A 62 17.29 -10.73 -10.09
CA ASN A 62 17.63 -12.04 -10.66
C ASN A 62 17.52 -12.02 -12.19
N SER A 63 16.48 -11.39 -12.73
CA SER A 63 16.27 -11.24 -14.18
C SER A 63 17.33 -10.36 -14.84
N ASN A 64 17.77 -9.30 -14.16
CA ASN A 64 18.80 -8.39 -14.66
C ASN A 64 20.18 -9.05 -14.66
N GLU A 65 20.50 -9.87 -13.67
CA GLU A 65 21.74 -10.65 -13.65
C GLU A 65 21.85 -11.58 -14.87
N ALA A 66 20.75 -12.27 -15.22
CA ALA A 66 20.69 -13.09 -16.42
C ALA A 66 20.83 -12.25 -17.70
N ARG A 67 20.10 -11.13 -17.81
CA ARG A 67 20.15 -10.24 -18.98
C ARG A 67 21.51 -9.59 -19.18
N ARG A 68 22.21 -9.24 -18.09
CA ARG A 68 23.56 -8.67 -18.12
C ARG A 68 24.57 -9.65 -18.73
N LYS A 69 24.43 -10.95 -18.46
CA LYS A 69 25.26 -12.00 -19.09
C LYS A 69 24.99 -12.14 -20.59
N GLU A 70 23.75 -11.89 -21.01
CA GLU A 70 23.33 -11.93 -22.42
C GLU A 70 23.53 -10.60 -23.17
N GLY A 71 24.11 -9.57 -22.53
CA GLY A 71 24.29 -8.24 -23.11
C GLY A 71 22.97 -7.48 -23.38
N LYS A 72 21.85 -7.93 -22.78
CA LYS A 72 20.53 -7.31 -22.95
C LYS A 72 20.32 -6.17 -21.96
N ARG A 73 19.45 -5.22 -22.34
CA ARG A 73 19.06 -4.10 -21.48
C ARG A 73 18.35 -4.59 -20.21
N GLU A 74 18.78 -4.05 -19.08
CA GLU A 74 18.20 -4.31 -17.76
C GLU A 74 16.75 -3.79 -17.65
N ILE A 75 15.96 -4.48 -16.84
CA ILE A 75 14.61 -4.11 -16.45
C ILE A 75 14.71 -3.15 -15.26
N ALA A 76 14.00 -2.02 -15.31
CA ALA A 76 13.93 -1.11 -14.17
C ALA A 76 13.12 -1.73 -13.03
N THR A 77 13.64 -1.65 -11.80
CA THR A 77 12.86 -2.00 -10.61
C THR A 77 11.71 -1.02 -10.45
N PRO A 78 10.46 -1.47 -10.27
CA PRO A 78 9.33 -0.58 -10.10
C PRO A 78 9.47 0.22 -8.80
N ASN A 79 9.65 1.53 -8.91
CA ASN A 79 9.60 2.45 -7.76
C ASN A 79 8.14 2.81 -7.50
N LYS A 80 7.53 2.11 -6.54
CA LYS A 80 6.11 2.27 -6.24
C LYS A 80 5.92 2.81 -4.83
N THR A 81 5.25 3.95 -4.74
CA THR A 81 4.77 4.51 -3.48
C THR A 81 3.39 3.99 -3.16
N PHE A 82 3.20 3.52 -1.93
CA PHE A 82 1.91 3.07 -1.43
C PHE A 82 1.24 4.20 -0.66
N GLU A 83 0.06 4.63 -1.11
CA GLU A 83 -0.65 5.75 -0.50
C GLU A 83 -1.89 5.27 0.27
N ILE A 84 -2.04 5.72 1.51
CA ILE A 84 -3.21 5.47 2.35
C ILE A 84 -3.88 6.80 2.63
N PHE A 85 -5.16 6.88 2.27
CA PHE A 85 -6.03 8.00 2.57
C PHE A 85 -7.04 7.55 3.61
N GLY A 86 -7.22 8.32 4.67
CA GLY A 86 -8.18 7.99 5.72
C GLY A 86 -8.59 9.21 6.53
N GLY A 87 -9.38 8.99 7.58
CA GLY A 87 -9.80 10.06 8.49
C GLY A 87 -8.68 10.56 9.40
N LYS A 88 -9.05 11.34 10.43
CA LYS A 88 -8.12 11.86 11.43
C LYS A 88 -7.27 10.75 12.04
N ASN A 89 -5.99 11.05 12.28
CA ASN A 89 -4.99 10.18 12.89
C ASN A 89 -4.50 9.02 12.02
N THR A 90 -4.84 8.97 10.73
CA THR A 90 -4.36 7.92 9.82
C THR A 90 -2.83 7.96 9.70
N ALA A 91 -2.26 9.15 9.51
CA ALA A 91 -0.82 9.35 9.47
C ALA A 91 -0.14 8.97 10.79
N HIS A 92 -0.77 9.27 11.93
CA HIS A 92 -0.25 8.89 13.24
C HIS A 92 -0.22 7.37 13.43
N THR A 93 -1.28 6.66 13.05
CA THR A 93 -1.33 5.19 13.10
C THR A 93 -0.26 4.53 12.22
N VAL A 94 0.00 5.08 11.03
CA VAL A 94 1.08 4.59 10.16
C VAL A 94 2.45 4.88 10.77
N ALA A 95 2.64 6.06 11.39
CA ALA A 95 3.90 6.44 12.01
C ALA A 95 4.26 5.55 13.22
N THR A 96 3.31 5.22 14.09
CA THR A 96 3.56 4.35 15.25
C THR A 96 3.95 2.93 14.85
N ALA A 97 3.42 2.44 13.73
CA ALA A 97 3.72 1.11 13.22
C ALA A 97 5.01 1.05 12.36
N ARG A 98 5.63 2.20 12.06
CA ARG A 98 6.75 2.33 11.12
C ARG A 98 7.92 1.39 11.44
N ASN A 99 8.28 1.31 12.72
CA ASN A 99 9.41 0.50 13.19
C ASN A 99 9.16 -1.02 13.07
N PHE A 100 7.89 -1.43 13.13
CA PHE A 100 7.52 -2.85 13.08
C PHE A 100 7.28 -3.35 11.66
N ILE A 101 6.73 -2.49 10.78
CA ILE A 101 6.27 -2.89 9.44
C ILE A 101 7.34 -2.65 8.36
N PHE A 102 8.14 -1.58 8.45
CA PHE A 102 9.05 -1.22 7.35
C PHE A 102 10.47 -1.71 7.60
N ARG A 103 10.66 -3.02 7.45
CA ARG A 103 11.98 -3.63 7.40
C ARG A 103 12.63 -3.53 6.01
N THR A 104 11.86 -3.22 4.96
CA THR A 104 12.26 -3.35 3.53
C THR A 104 12.11 -2.06 2.70
N GLY A 105 12.11 -0.88 3.32
CA GLY A 105 12.29 0.40 2.60
C GLY A 105 11.17 0.83 1.64
N MET A 106 9.95 0.28 1.77
CA MET A 106 8.80 0.69 0.95
C MET A 106 8.44 2.17 1.23
N PRO A 107 8.40 3.05 0.20
CA PRO A 107 7.95 4.42 0.39
C PRO A 107 6.43 4.45 0.59
N ILE A 108 6.00 5.07 1.69
CA ILE A 108 4.59 5.16 2.08
C ILE A 108 4.19 6.59 2.36
N LYS A 109 3.00 6.93 1.88
CA LYS A 109 2.38 8.22 2.12
C LYS A 109 1.03 8.00 2.78
N ALA A 110 0.90 8.45 4.02
CA ALA A 110 -0.38 8.51 4.71
C ALA A 110 -0.94 9.93 4.60
N VAL A 111 -2.22 10.05 4.25
CA VAL A 111 -2.91 11.31 4.02
C VAL A 111 -4.18 11.33 4.85
N ASP A 112 -4.25 12.25 5.81
CA ASP A 112 -5.46 12.52 6.57
C ASP A 112 -6.37 13.42 5.71
N LEU A 113 -7.54 12.90 5.34
CA LEU A 113 -8.59 13.63 4.64
C LEU A 113 -9.42 14.42 5.66
N THR A 114 -8.93 15.60 6.05
CA THR A 114 -9.59 16.49 7.03
C THR A 114 -10.50 17.53 6.39
N LEU A 115 -10.29 17.84 5.11
CA LEU A 115 -11.08 18.77 4.32
C LEU A 115 -12.01 18.00 3.39
N ASP A 116 -13.32 18.22 3.51
CA ASP A 116 -14.26 17.85 2.47
C ASP A 116 -14.21 18.92 1.37
N PRO A 117 -13.69 18.61 0.16
CA PRO A 117 -13.65 19.57 -0.93
C PRO A 117 -15.05 20.04 -1.38
N ARG A 118 -16.11 19.28 -1.05
CA ARG A 118 -17.50 19.68 -1.29
C ARG A 118 -17.97 20.74 -0.31
N ALA A 119 -17.50 20.68 0.94
CA ALA A 119 -17.77 21.70 1.95
C ALA A 119 -17.03 23.02 1.65
N ALA A 120 -15.95 22.96 0.87
CA ALA A 120 -15.13 24.10 0.46
C ALA A 120 -15.68 24.87 -0.76
N GLY A 121 -16.88 24.56 -1.26
CA GLY A 121 -17.59 25.40 -2.25
C GLY A 121 -17.14 25.26 -3.71
N GLY A 122 -16.38 24.21 -4.07
CA GLY A 122 -16.06 23.92 -5.47
C GLY A 122 -17.22 23.24 -6.19
N SER A 123 -17.95 23.99 -7.03
CA SER A 123 -18.88 23.44 -8.02
C SER A 123 -18.14 22.47 -8.97
N PRO A 124 -18.79 21.38 -9.43
CA PRO A 124 -18.21 20.46 -10.42
C PRO A 124 -17.79 21.15 -11.73
#